data_AF-A0A853IFN0-F1
#
_entry.id   AF-A0A853IFN0-F1
#
_cell.length_a   1.000
_cell.length_b   1.000
_cell.length_c   1.000
_cell.angle_alpha   90.00
_cell.angle_beta   90.00
_cell.angle_gamma   90.00
#
_symmetry.space_group_name_H-M   'P 1'
#
loop_
_entity.id
_entity.type
_entity.pdbx_description
1 polymer ?
#
loop_
_entity_poly.entity_id
_entity_poly.type
_entity_poly.pdbx_seq_one_letter_code
_entity_poly.pdbx_strand_id
1 'polypeptide(L)' 'MHGLATQQHNSSVVHISTWHALVAELAETAQPVFILLPSIGKVQGVIESLQGDMVTIRLTNSRLLMHLNQLVIYR' A
#
# COMPACT_ATOMS: atom_id res chain seq x y z
N MET A 1 24.74 -40.82 -3.39
CA MET A 1 24.12 -40.74 -2.06
C MET A 1 23.18 -39.54 -2.02
N HIS A 2 22.04 -39.73 -1.36
CA HIS A 2 20.89 -38.82 -1.23
C HIS A 2 21.20 -37.50 -0.51
N GLY A 3 20.45 -36.44 -0.87
CA GLY A 3 19.93 -35.38 0.03
C GLY A 3 20.96 -34.35 0.51
N LEU A 4 20.62 -33.10 0.75
CA LEU A 4 19.32 -32.50 1.07
C LEU A 4 19.23 -31.10 0.47
N ALA A 5 18.06 -30.80 -0.07
CA ALA A 5 17.61 -29.45 -0.31
C ALA A 5 17.56 -28.69 1.03
N THR A 6 18.30 -27.60 1.16
CA THR A 6 17.91 -26.53 2.07
C THR A 6 17.05 -25.56 1.28
N GLN A 7 15.73 -25.80 1.31
CA GLN A 7 14.74 -24.75 1.12
C GLN A 7 14.99 -23.72 2.23
N GLN A 8 15.83 -22.74 1.94
CA GLN A 8 15.99 -21.59 2.81
C GLN A 8 14.73 -20.74 2.65
N HIS A 9 13.83 -21.00 3.60
CA HIS A 9 12.66 -20.25 4.01
C HIS A 9 12.75 -18.78 3.59
N ASN A 10 12.18 -18.45 2.43
CA ASN A 10 12.08 -17.09 1.93
C ASN A 10 10.95 -16.41 2.71
N SER A 11 11.26 -16.04 3.96
CA SER A 11 10.40 -15.16 4.76
C SER A 11 10.33 -13.84 4.00
N SER A 12 9.24 -13.66 3.26
CA SER A 12 8.94 -12.43 2.52
C SER A 12 8.67 -11.30 3.50
N VAL A 13 9.73 -10.78 4.11
CA VAL A 13 9.73 -9.46 4.69
C VAL A 13 9.64 -8.51 3.51
N VAL A 14 8.41 -8.16 3.13
CA VAL A 14 8.15 -7.03 2.24
C VAL A 14 8.73 -5.82 2.96
N HIS A 15 9.96 -5.48 2.61
CA HIS A 15 10.69 -4.37 3.20
C HIS A 15 9.80 -3.13 3.11
N ILE A 16 9.82 -2.29 4.15
CA ILE A 16 9.09 -1.02 4.19
C ILE A 16 9.35 -0.15 2.94
N SER A 17 10.49 -0.37 2.25
CA SER A 17 10.79 0.23 0.94
C SER A 17 9.85 -0.20 -0.19
N THR A 18 9.32 -1.43 -0.20
CA THR A 18 8.38 -1.91 -1.22
C THR A 18 7.00 -1.27 -1.07
N TRP A 19 6.53 -1.06 0.16
CA TRP A 19 5.23 -0.42 0.39
C TRP A 19 5.26 1.07 0.06
N HIS A 20 6.34 1.77 0.46
CA HIS A 20 6.57 3.16 0.05
C HIS A 20 6.67 3.29 -1.47
N ALA A 21 7.43 2.42 -2.13
CA ALA A 21 7.58 2.44 -3.58
C ALA A 21 6.24 2.22 -4.30
N LEU A 22 5.43 1.27 -3.83
CA LEU A 22 4.11 1.03 -4.40
C LEU A 22 3.21 2.27 -4.26
N VAL A 23 3.17 2.90 -3.08
CA VAL A 23 2.31 4.06 -2.85
C VAL A 23 2.79 5.28 -3.63
N ALA A 24 4.11 5.45 -3.80
CA ALA A 24 4.68 6.47 -4.67
C ALA A 24 4.30 6.23 -6.14
N GLU A 25 4.42 5.01 -6.66
CA GLU A 25 4.00 4.66 -8.02
C GLU A 25 2.50 4.91 -8.24
N LEU A 26 1.66 4.57 -7.27
CA LEU A 26 0.22 4.84 -7.32
C LEU A 26 -0.09 6.33 -7.30
N ALA A 27 0.72 7.15 -6.61
CA ALA A 27 0.60 8.60 -6.63
C ALA A 27 1.00 9.20 -8.00
N GLU A 28 2.06 8.67 -8.62
CA GLU A 28 2.53 9.12 -9.94
C GLU A 28 1.56 8.74 -11.07
N THR A 29 1.02 7.53 -11.02
CA THR A 29 0.12 7.01 -12.05
C THR A 29 -1.33 7.49 -11.90
N ALA A 30 -1.68 8.07 -10.74
CA ALA A 30 -3.03 8.50 -10.37
C ALA A 30 -4.11 7.42 -10.61
N GLN A 31 -3.74 6.14 -10.50
CA GLN A 31 -4.65 5.02 -10.71
C GLN A 31 -5.70 4.96 -9.58
N PRO A 32 -6.98 4.69 -9.91
CA PRO A 32 -7.99 4.41 -8.89
C PRO A 32 -7.64 3.15 -8.10
N VAL A 33 -7.71 3.24 -6.78
CA VAL A 33 -7.47 2.15 -5.84
C VAL A 33 -8.66 1.98 -4.90
N PHE A 34 -8.83 0.77 -4.39
CA PHE A 34 -9.75 0.53 -3.27
C PHE A 34 -8.97 0.49 -1.97
N ILE A 35 -9.47 1.21 -0.96
CA ILE A 35 -8.85 1.34 0.35
C ILE A 35 -9.84 0.83 1.38
N LEU A 36 -9.36 0.03 2.33
CA LEU A 36 -10.17 -0.42 3.45
C LEU A 36 -9.98 0.52 4.64
N LEU A 37 -11.04 1.19 5.05
CA LEU A 37 -11.05 2.07 6.22
C LEU A 37 -11.80 1.38 7.38
N PRO A 38 -11.22 1.28 8.58
CA PRO A 38 -11.77 0.48 9.68
C PRO A 38 -13.24 0.76 10.05
N SER A 39 -13.68 2.03 9.97
CA SER A 39 -15.02 2.45 10.37
C SER A 39 -15.97 2.74 9.21
N ILE A 40 -15.50 2.66 7.96
CA ILE A 40 -16.26 3.04 6.75
C ILE A 40 -16.42 1.84 5.82
N GLY A 41 -15.45 0.93 5.80
CA GLY A 41 -15.39 -0.18 4.86
C GLY A 41 -14.55 0.15 3.63
N LYS A 42 -14.86 -0.51 2.52
CA LYS A 42 -14.12 -0.39 1.25
C LYS A 42 -14.57 0.86 0.51
N VAL A 43 -13.63 1.77 0.25
CA VAL A 43 -13.86 3.01 -0.50
C VAL A 43 -12.90 3.11 -1.69
N GLN A 44 -13.37 3.71 -2.78
CA GLN A 44 -12.54 3.98 -3.94
C GLN A 44 -11.93 5.38 -3.85
N GLY A 45 -10.65 5.49 -4.16
CA GLY A 45 -9.92 6.77 -4.18
C GLY A 45 -8.75 6.76 -5.14
N VAL A 46 -8.07 7.89 -5.23
CA VAL A 46 -6.82 8.06 -5.98
C VAL A 46 -5.78 8.59 -5.02
N ILE A 47 -4.60 7.98 -4.98
CA ILE A 47 -3.49 8.50 -4.19
C ILE A 47 -2.95 9.74 -4.91
N GLU A 48 -2.94 10.89 -4.23
CA GLU A 48 -2.46 12.16 -4.80
C GLU A 48 -0.99 12.40 -4.46
N SER A 49 -0.54 12.02 -3.26
CA SER A 49 0.84 12.23 -2.83
C SER A 49 1.25 11.33 -1.66
N LEU A 50 2.56 11.10 -1.56
CA LEU A 50 3.25 10.50 -0.42
C LEU A 50 4.37 11.45 0.03
N GLN A 51 4.30 11.94 1.28
CA GLN A 51 5.31 12.82 1.87
C GLN A 51 5.82 12.22 3.18
N GLY A 52 7.01 11.61 3.15
CA GLY A 52 7.46 10.75 4.24
C GLY A 52 6.47 9.60 4.43
N ASP A 53 5.89 9.48 5.63
CA ASP A 53 4.86 8.49 5.95
C ASP A 53 3.42 8.97 5.73
N MET A 54 3.21 10.21 5.28
CA MET A 54 1.86 10.77 5.10
C MET A 54 1.36 10.53 3.68
N VAL A 55 0.17 9.94 3.56
CA VAL A 55 -0.51 9.66 2.29
C VAL A 55 -1.73 10.56 2.15
N THR A 56 -1.82 11.29 1.04
CA THR A 56 -3.03 12.04 0.68
C THR A 56 -3.80 11.28 -0.39
N ILE A 57 -5.08 11.06 -0.16
CA ILE A 57 -5.96 10.30 -1.04
C ILE A 57 -7.18 11.14 -1.36
N ARG A 58 -7.45 11.33 -2.65
CA ARG A 58 -8.70 11.95 -3.13
C ARG A 58 -9.79 10.90 -3.27
N LEU A 59 -10.88 11.12 -2.57
CA LEU A 59 -12.16 10.42 -2.74
C LEU A 59 -13.07 11.26 -3.64
N THR A 60 -14.29 10.79 -3.92
CA THR A 60 -15.23 11.47 -4.83
C THR A 60 -15.49 12.93 -4.46
N ASN A 61 -15.74 13.21 -3.18
CA ASN A 61 -16.13 14.54 -2.68
C ASN A 61 -15.28 15.01 -1.49
N SER A 62 -14.18 14.34 -1.19
CA SER A 62 -13.36 14.62 -0.02
C SER A 62 -11.91 14.19 -0.22
N ARG A 63 -11.05 14.60 0.71
CA ARG A 63 -9.66 14.14 0.80
C ARG A 63 -9.44 13.46 2.14
N LEU A 64 -8.75 12.34 2.10
CA LEU A 64 -8.30 11.62 3.27
C LEU A 64 -6.80 11.82 3.41
N LEU A 65 -6.37 12.17 4.61
CA LEU A 65 -4.98 12.21 4.99
C LEU A 65 -4.75 11.12 6.05
N MET A 66 -3.79 10.23 5.82
CA MET A 66 -3.52 9.12 6.74
C MET A 66 -2.05 8.72 6.74
N HIS A 67 -1.63 8.02 7.79
CA HIS A 67 -0.29 7.44 7.83
C HIS A 67 -0.21 6.19 6.95
N LEU A 68 0.95 5.98 6.33
CA LEU A 68 1.22 4.87 5.43
C LEU A 68 1.06 3.50 6.12
N ASN A 69 1.39 3.41 7.41
CA ASN A 69 1.23 2.19 8.22
C ASN A 69 -0.24 1.86 8.54
N GLN A 70 -1.17 2.79 8.31
CA GLN A 70 -2.61 2.58 8.43
C GLN A 70 -3.25 2.22 7.09
N LEU A 71 -2.51 2.36 5.98
CA LEU A 71 -3.04 2.18 4.64
C LEU A 71 -3.15 0.70 4.28
N VAL A 72 -4.35 0.29 3.89
CA VAL A 72 -4.62 -1.05 3.35
C VAL A 72 -5.25 -0.90 1.98
N ILE A 73 -4.50 -1.30 0.95
CA ILE A 73 -4.96 -1.25 -0.45
C ILE A 73 -5.44 -2.63 -0.87
N TYR A 74 -6.64 -2.69 -1.43
CA TYR A 74 -7.22 -3.90 -2.02
C TYR A 74 -7.15 -3.80 -3.55
N ARG A 75 -6.54 -4.79 -4.19
CA ARG A 75 -6.52 -4.92 -5.66
C ARG A 75 -7.62 -5.87 -6.11
#